data_AF-A0A1U1XIT6-F1
#
_entry.id   AF-A0A1U1XIT6-F1
#
_cell.length_a   1.000
_cell.length_b   1.000
_cell.length_c   1.000
_cell.angle_alpha   90.00
_cell.angle_beta   90.00
_cell.angle_gamma   90.00
#
_symmetry.space_group_name_H-M   'P 1'
#
loop_
_entity.id
_entity.type
_entity.pdbx_description
1 polymer ?
#
loop_
_entity_poly.entity_id
_entity_poly.type
_entity_poly.pdbx_seq_one_letter_code
_entity_poly.pdbx_strand_id
1 'polypeptide(L)' 'MVKASRGISWRTRQLCSESDEHHERVWFCMTCKALEQRLAPVSETLAELLQSADLSVTITRWPR' A
#
# COMPACT_ATOMS: atom_id res chain seq x y z
N MET A 1 3.80 -21.28 -8.10
CA MET A 1 3.82 -20.79 -6.70
C MET A 1 4.02 -19.29 -6.72
N VAL A 2 2.94 -18.51 -6.63
CA VAL A 2 3.04 -17.06 -6.43
C VAL A 2 3.46 -16.86 -4.98
N LYS A 3 4.69 -16.40 -4.73
CA LYS A 3 5.07 -15.88 -3.40
C LYS A 3 4.05 -14.79 -3.08
N ALA A 4 3.21 -15.00 -2.06
CA ALA A 4 2.28 -13.98 -1.61
C ALA A 4 3.10 -12.74 -1.22
N SER A 5 3.15 -11.76 -2.11
CA SER A 5 3.70 -10.44 -1.83
C SER A 5 2.95 -9.95 -0.60
N ARG A 6 3.65 -9.78 0.53
CA ARG A 6 3.06 -9.21 1.74
C ARG A 6 2.42 -7.87 1.34
N GLY A 7 1.09 -7.82 1.36
CA GLY A 7 0.32 -6.69 0.83
C GLY A 7 0.57 -5.40 1.59
N ILE A 8 0.12 -4.28 1.02
CA ILE A 8 0.26 -2.94 1.62
C ILE A 8 -0.35 -2.91 3.03
N SER A 9 -1.50 -3.55 3.24
CA SER A 9 -2.17 -3.66 4.54
C SER A 9 -1.30 -4.33 5.61
N TRP A 10 -0.60 -5.41 5.27
CA TRP A 10 0.33 -6.07 6.19
C TRP A 10 1.49 -5.14 6.58
N ARG A 11 2.05 -4.42 5.61
CA ARG A 11 3.17 -3.50 5.85
C ARG A 11 2.73 -2.27 6.66
N THR A 12 1.54 -1.75 6.36
CA THR A 12 0.88 -0.70 7.14
C THR A 12 0.79 -1.11 8.59
N ARG A 13 0.35 -2.34 8.88
CA ARG A 13 0.18 -2.81 10.25
C ARG A 13 1.48 -2.84 11.03
N GLN A 14 2.59 -3.21 10.39
CA GLN A 14 3.92 -3.21 11.00
C GLN A 14 4.47 -1.80 11.28
N LEU A 15 3.98 -0.79 10.56
CA LEU A 15 4.43 0.60 10.68
C LEU A 15 3.48 1.48 11.50
N CYS A 16 2.30 0.96 11.87
CA CYS A 16 1.33 1.68 12.65
C CYS A 16 1.86 1.87 14.08
N SER A 17 1.71 3.08 14.63
CA SER A 17 2.09 3.41 16.00
C SER A 17 1.07 2.97 17.05
N GLU A 18 -0.14 2.60 16.62
CA GLU A 18 -1.20 2.14 17.52
C GLU A 18 -0.95 0.71 18.01
N SER A 19 -1.38 0.41 19.24
CA SER A 19 -1.17 -0.90 19.85
C SER A 19 -2.08 -1.99 19.26
N ASP A 20 -1.77 -3.26 19.51
CA ASP A 20 -2.64 -4.34 19.05
C ASP A 20 -4.01 -4.32 19.76
N GLU A 21 -4.07 -3.93 21.04
CA GLU A 21 -5.33 -3.78 21.77
C GLU A 21 -6.24 -2.71 21.17
N HIS A 22 -5.67 -1.62 20.63
CA HIS A 22 -6.44 -0.62 19.90
C HIS A 22 -7.16 -1.27 18.71
N HIS A 23 -6.41 -2.06 17.94
CA HIS A 23 -6.89 -2.66 16.71
C HIS A 23 -7.80 -3.88 16.90
N GLU A 24 -7.75 -4.54 18.06
CA GLU A 24 -8.75 -5.54 18.43
C GLU A 24 -10.12 -4.89 18.72
N ARG A 25 -10.11 -3.63 19.16
CA ARG A 25 -11.30 -2.88 19.56
C ARG A 25 -11.88 -2.02 18.45
N VAL A 26 -11.06 -1.55 17.53
CA VAL A 26 -11.51 -0.72 16.40
C VAL A 26 -11.49 -1.51 15.11
N TRP A 27 -12.62 -1.50 14.40
CA TRP A 27 -12.71 -2.07 13.07
C TRP A 27 -11.90 -1.27 12.04
N PHE A 28 -11.72 0.03 12.28
CA PHE A 28 -11.06 0.93 11.33
C PHE A 28 -10.11 1.92 12.02
N CYS A 29 -8.81 1.70 11.85
CA CYS A 29 -7.78 2.60 12.34
C CYS A 29 -7.44 3.67 11.30
N MET A 30 -7.63 4.95 11.66
CA MET A 30 -7.32 6.08 10.78
C MET A 30 -5.83 6.21 10.47
N THR A 31 -4.96 5.84 11.42
CA THR A 31 -3.50 5.80 11.21
C THR A 31 -3.13 4.77 10.15
N CYS A 32 -3.71 3.57 10.20
CA CYS A 32 -3.53 2.57 9.16
C CYS A 32 -4.02 3.07 7.80
N LYS A 33 -5.21 3.69 7.72
CA LYS A 33 -5.73 4.25 6.46
C LYS A 33 -4.76 5.25 5.83
N ALA A 34 -4.25 6.19 6.62
CA ALA A 34 -3.32 7.21 6.14
C ALA A 34 -1.99 6.58 5.68
N LEU A 35 -1.51 5.56 6.37
CA LEU A 35 -0.31 4.82 6.00
C LEU A 35 -0.51 4.01 4.70
N GLU A 36 -1.66 3.37 4.51
CA GLU A 36 -1.98 2.66 3.26
C GLU A 36 -1.93 3.60 2.06
N GLN A 37 -2.50 4.79 2.17
CA GLN A 37 -2.45 5.81 1.11
C GLN A 37 -1.02 6.25 0.77
N ARG A 38 -0.13 6.30 1.77
CA ARG A 38 1.28 6.67 1.56
C ARG A 38 2.13 5.53 1.01
N LEU A 39 1.77 4.30 1.33
CA LEU A 39 2.48 3.09 0.90
C LEU A 39 1.94 2.55 -0.43
N ALA A 40 0.78 3.03 -0.88
CA ALA A 40 0.21 2.71 -2.18
C ALA A 40 1.24 3.02 -3.29
N PRO A 41 1.48 2.09 -4.23
CA PRO A 41 2.33 2.33 -5.38
C PRO A 41 1.86 3.56 -6.15
N VAL A 42 2.79 4.45 -6.52
CA VAL A 42 2.49 5.63 -7.33
C VAL A 42 1.78 5.26 -8.63
N SER A 43 2.06 4.07 -9.18
CA SER A 43 1.37 3.54 -10.36
C SER A 43 -0.12 3.29 -10.13
N GLU A 44 -0.55 2.89 -8.93
CA GLU A 44 -1.97 2.76 -8.60
C GLU A 44 -2.64 4.13 -8.54
N THR A 45 -1.98 5.11 -7.90
CA THR A 45 -2.48 6.50 -7.85
C THR A 45 -2.59 7.14 -9.23
N LEU A 46 -1.67 6.84 -10.14
CA LEU A 46 -1.64 7.40 -11.49
C LEU A 46 -2.42 6.56 -12.52
N ALA A 47 -3.04 5.45 -12.12
CA ALA A 47 -3.62 4.48 -13.05
C ALA A 47 -4.65 5.10 -14.00
N GLU A 48 -5.57 5.92 -13.48
CA GLU A 48 -6.59 6.60 -14.29
C GLU A 48 -5.98 7.58 -15.30
N LEU A 49 -4.99 8.37 -14.85
CA LEU A 49 -4.29 9.32 -15.70
C LEU A 49 -3.54 8.59 -16.83
N LEU A 50 -2.82 7.52 -16.49
CA LEU A 50 -2.06 6.72 -17.45
C LEU A 50 -2.98 6.06 -18.48
N GLN A 51 -4.12 5.52 -18.05
CA GLN A 51 -5.13 4.95 -18.94
C GLN A 51 -5.71 6.00 -19.89
N SER A 52 -6.02 7.20 -19.40
CA SER A 52 -6.57 8.28 -20.24
C SER A 52 -5.62 8.76 -21.33
N ALA A 53 -4.32 8.57 -21.14
CA ALA A 53 -3.26 8.99 -22.06
C ALA A 53 -2.68 7.82 -22.89
N ASP A 54 -3.22 6.60 -22.76
CA ASP A 54 -2.68 5.37 -23.35
C ASP A 54 -1.19 5.13 -23.01
N LEU A 55 -0.82 5.40 -21.77
CA LEU A 55 0.54 5.24 -21.25
C LEU A 55 0.65 4.05 -20.30
N SER A 56 1.82 3.41 -20.30
CA SER A 56 2.16 2.34 -19.34
C SER A 56 3.47 2.66 -18.62
N VAL A 57 3.56 2.29 -17.34
CA VAL A 57 4.75 2.51 -16.50
C VAL A 57 5.31 1.16 -16.07
N THR A 58 6.60 0.93 -16.33
CA THR A 58 7.34 -0.24 -15.84
C THR A 58 8.32 0.19 -14.76
N ILE A 59 8.16 -0.32 -13.54
CA ILE A 59 9.08 -0.06 -12.42
C ILE A 59 10.08 -1.20 -12.32
N THR A 60 11.37 -0.89 -12.45
CA THR A 60 12.49 -1.81 -12.27
C THR A 60 13.28 -1.47 -11.01
N ARG A 61 13.61 -2.47 -10.19
CA ARG A 61 14.39 -2.29 -8.97
C ARG A 61 15.90 -2.35 -9.26
N TRP A 62 16.68 -1.47 -8.62
CA TRP A 62 18.15 -1.39 -8.75
C TRP A 62 18.84 -1.54 -7.37
N PRO A 63 20.06 -2.13 -7.29
CA PRO A 63 20.68 -3.04 -8.25
C PRO A 63 20.04 -4.44 -8.15
N ARG A 64 20.26 -5.28 -9.16
CA ARG A 64 19.77 -6.67 -9.16
C ARG A 64 20.57 -7.55 -8.21
#